data_AF-A0A846MM84-F1
#
_entry.id   AF-A0A846MM84-F1
#
_cell.length_a   1.000
_cell.length_b   1.000
_cell.length_c   1.000
_cell.angle_alpha   90.00
_cell.angle_beta   90.00
_cell.angle_gamma   90.00
#
_symmetry.space_group_name_H-M   'P 1'
#
loop_
_entity.id
_entity.type
_entity.pdbx_description
1 polymer ?
#
loop_
_entity_poly.entity_id
_entity_poly.type
_entity_poly.pdbx_seq_one_letter_code
_entity_poly.pdbx_strand_id
1 'polypeptide(L)'
;MARIHIQRIIEYYEVPASLWQELVDFGLIPLIHTEEGDFVEDDMLAHVERVLRLALDFGVNKEGIEIICHMREELSRVRRELLSLRQRAYLPRDNNGQLLFEAN
;
A
#
# COMPACT_ATOMS: atom_id res chain seq x y z
N MET A 1 -3.67 17.51 -2.81
CA MET A 1 -3.86 16.17 -2.20
C MET A 1 -5.24 16.19 -1.58
N ALA A 2 -6.09 15.23 -1.96
CA ALA A 2 -7.45 15.11 -1.44
C ALA A 2 -7.42 14.28 -0.14
N ARG A 3 -8.36 14.56 0.76
CA ARG A 3 -8.47 13.88 2.06
C ARG A 3 -9.86 13.32 2.23
N ILE A 4 -9.96 12.17 2.88
CA ILE A 4 -11.22 11.47 3.13
C ILE A 4 -11.43 11.43 4.63
N HIS A 5 -12.54 12.01 5.09
CA HIS A 5 -12.91 11.97 6.50
C HIS A 5 -13.17 10.52 6.94
N ILE A 6 -12.60 10.10 8.07
CA ILE A 6 -12.65 8.70 8.51
C ILE A 6 -14.07 8.15 8.63
N GLN A 7 -15.03 9.01 9.00
CA GLN A 7 -16.44 8.63 9.14
C GLN A 7 -17.01 8.01 7.86
N ARG A 8 -16.60 8.51 6.68
CA ARG A 8 -17.04 7.93 5.40
C ARG A 8 -16.54 6.50 5.21
N ILE A 9 -15.32 6.22 5.66
CA ILE A 9 -14.70 4.89 5.57
C ILE A 9 -15.39 3.95 6.54
N ILE A 10 -15.57 4.39 7.80
CA ILE A 10 -16.22 3.60 8.86
C ILE A 10 -17.66 3.23 8.45
N GLU A 11 -18.42 4.19 7.91
CA GLU A 11 -19.80 3.95 7.45
C GLU A 11 -19.85 3.04 6.22
N TYR A 12 -19.01 3.28 5.22
CA TYR A 12 -19.03 2.50 3.98
C TYR A 12 -18.63 1.03 4.19
N TYR A 13 -17.61 0.79 5.02
CA TYR A 13 -17.11 -0.55 5.32
C TYR A 13 -17.76 -1.18 6.57
N GLU A 14 -18.73 -0.49 7.19
CA GLU A 14 -19.40 -0.91 8.42
C GLU A 14 -18.41 -1.35 9.52
N VAL A 15 -17.32 -0.60 9.68
CA VAL A 15 -16.21 -0.98 10.56
C VAL A 15 -16.63 -0.85 12.03
N PRO A 16 -16.52 -1.90 12.87
CA PRO A 16 -16.75 -1.77 14.30
C PRO A 16 -15.76 -0.79 14.93
N ALA A 17 -16.24 0.10 15.81
CA ALA A 17 -15.41 1.13 16.43
C ALA A 17 -14.18 0.56 17.17
N SER A 18 -14.33 -0.58 17.85
CA SER A 18 -13.22 -1.27 18.53
C SER A 18 -12.16 -1.76 17.56
N LEU A 19 -12.56 -2.28 16.40
CA LEU A 19 -11.64 -2.73 15.36
C LEU A 19 -10.93 -1.54 14.73
N TRP A 20 -11.66 -0.48 14.40
CA TRP A 20 -11.05 0.75 13.87
C TRP A 20 -9.98 1.29 14.82
N GLN A 21 -10.30 1.40 16.12
CA GLN A 21 -9.36 1.86 17.13
C GLN A 21 -8.14 0.94 17.23
N GLU A 22 -8.34 -0.38 17.24
CA GLU A 22 -7.25 -1.36 17.25
C GLU A 22 -6.28 -1.17 16.06
N LEU A 23 -6.82 -0.98 14.85
CA LEU A 23 -6.03 -0.81 13.63
C LEU A 23 -5.25 0.52 13.62
N VAL A 24 -5.87 1.60 14.12
CA VAL A 24 -5.24 2.93 14.23
C VAL A 24 -4.17 2.93 15.31
N ASP A 25 -4.46 2.41 16.51
CA ASP A 25 -3.52 2.38 17.64
C ASP A 25 -2.28 1.53 17.34
N PHE A 26 -2.45 0.45 16.58
CA PHE A 26 -1.32 -0.34 16.10
C PHE A 26 -0.50 0.37 15.01
N GLY A 27 -1.08 1.37 14.34
CA GLY A 27 -0.43 2.12 13.26
C GLY A 27 -0.62 1.53 11.87
N LEU A 28 -1.58 0.62 11.66
CA LEU A 28 -1.90 0.09 10.32
C LEU A 28 -2.61 1.11 9.44
N ILE A 29 -3.31 2.08 10.04
CA ILE A 29 -4.04 3.13 9.35
C ILE A 29 -3.48 4.48 9.79
N PRO A 30 -2.70 5.18 8.93
CA PRO A 30 -2.21 6.51 9.25
C PRO A 30 -3.34 7.54 9.14
N LEU A 31 -3.47 8.37 10.18
CA LEU A 31 -4.45 9.44 10.26
C LEU A 31 -3.80 10.82 10.22
N ILE A 32 -4.54 11.77 9.67
CA ILE A 32 -4.25 13.19 9.76
C ILE A 32 -5.29 13.81 10.67
N HIS A 33 -4.81 14.28 11.82
CA HIS A 33 -5.61 15.00 12.79
C HIS A 33 -5.67 16.49 12.41
N THR A 34 -6.87 17.03 12.32
CA THR A 34 -7.11 18.46 12.05
C THR A 34 -8.19 18.99 12.99
N GLU A 35 -8.39 20.32 13.01
CA GLU A 35 -9.51 20.92 13.77
C GLU A 35 -10.88 20.43 13.29
N GLU A 36 -10.99 20.02 12.02
CA GLU A 36 -12.23 19.55 11.38
C GLU A 36 -12.49 18.06 11.61
N GLY A 37 -11.56 17.35 12.25
CA GLY A 37 -11.62 15.91 12.50
C GLY A 37 -10.44 15.14 11.92
N ASP A 38 -10.63 13.82 11.81
CA ASP A 38 -9.61 12.87 11.39
C ASP A 38 -9.81 12.44 9.93
N PHE A 39 -8.70 12.37 9.21
CA PHE A 39 -8.70 12.11 7.78
C PHE A 39 -7.65 11.08 7.38
N VAL A 40 -7.90 10.41 6.27
CA VAL A 40 -6.91 9.61 5.53
C VAL A 40 -6.59 10.34 4.23
N GLU A 41 -5.31 10.39 3.83
CA GLU A 41 -4.92 10.89 2.50
C GLU A 41 -5.43 9.93 1.41
N ASP A 42 -5.88 10.48 0.29
CA ASP A 42 -6.49 9.70 -0.80
C ASP A 42 -5.54 8.62 -1.38
N ASP A 43 -4.23 8.89 -1.39
CA ASP A 43 -3.22 7.92 -1.82
C ASP A 43 -3.09 6.69 -0.88
N MET A 44 -3.48 6.86 0.38
CA MET A 44 -3.51 5.79 1.38
C MET A 44 -4.82 4.99 1.38
N LEU A 45 -5.85 5.42 0.64
CA LEU A 45 -7.14 4.72 0.61
C LEU A 45 -6.96 3.25 0.21
N ALA A 46 -6.22 2.97 -0.87
CA ALA A 46 -5.97 1.60 -1.33
C ALA A 46 -5.21 0.74 -0.29
N HIS A 47 -4.48 1.36 0.63
CA HIS A 47 -3.88 0.67 1.78
C HIS A 47 -4.92 0.37 2.85
N VAL A 48 -5.72 1.36 3.25
CA VAL A 48 -6.80 1.21 4.24
C VAL A 48 -7.81 0.15 3.82
N GLU A 49 -8.28 0.17 2.57
CA GLU A 49 -9.23 -0.82 2.06
C GLU A 49 -8.69 -2.25 2.18
N ARG A 50 -7.38 -2.42 1.99
CA ARG A 50 -6.74 -3.73 2.11
C ARG A 50 -6.63 -4.18 3.55
N VAL A 51 -6.24 -3.29 4.45
CA VAL A 51 -6.22 -3.57 5.90
C VAL A 51 -7.61 -3.97 6.37
N LEU A 52 -8.64 -3.19 6.01
CA LEU A 52 -10.03 -3.47 6.36
C LEU A 52 -10.51 -4.81 5.80
N ARG A 53 -10.23 -5.11 4.52
CA ARG A 53 -10.58 -6.41 3.93
C ARG A 53 -9.92 -7.59 4.66
N LEU A 54 -8.65 -7.47 5.03
CA LEU A 54 -7.95 -8.51 5.78
C LEU A 54 -8.55 -8.72 7.17
N ALA A 55 -8.92 -7.63 7.85
CA ALA A 55 -9.51 -7.70 9.18
C ALA A 55 -10.97 -8.22 9.15
N LEU A 56 -11.81 -7.60 8.33
CA LEU A 56 -13.26 -7.84 8.28
C LEU A 56 -13.61 -9.13 7.54
N ASP A 57 -13.11 -9.30 6.32
CA ASP A 57 -13.53 -10.41 5.45
C ASP A 57 -12.75 -11.69 5.76
N PHE A 58 -11.47 -11.55 6.13
CA PHE A 58 -10.56 -12.68 6.32
C PHE A 58 -10.24 -12.98 7.79
N GLY A 59 -10.68 -12.14 8.73
CA GLY A 59 -10.45 -12.34 10.17
C GLY A 59 -8.98 -12.34 10.58
N VAL A 60 -8.12 -11.70 9.79
CA VAL A 60 -6.69 -11.61 10.08
C VAL A 60 -6.47 -10.54 11.17
N ASN A 61 -5.70 -10.88 12.19
CA ASN A 61 -5.34 -9.94 13.24
C ASN A 61 -4.33 -8.88 12.76
N LYS A 62 -4.16 -7.81 13.53
CA LYS A 62 -3.25 -6.70 13.21
C LYS A 62 -1.80 -7.15 12.95
N GLU A 63 -1.27 -8.09 13.74
CA GLU A 63 0.08 -8.61 13.54
C GLU A 63 0.20 -9.38 12.21
N GLY A 64 -0.83 -10.17 11.86
CA GLY A 64 -0.91 -10.85 10.58
C GLY A 64 -1.03 -9.89 9.39
N ILE A 65 -1.81 -8.82 9.54
CA ILE A 65 -1.97 -7.78 8.51
C ILE A 65 -0.64 -7.08 8.24
N GLU A 66 0.10 -6.70 9.29
CA GLU A 66 1.43 -6.08 9.15
C GLU A 66 2.37 -6.99 8.35
N ILE A 67 2.47 -8.27 8.74
CA ILE A 67 3.30 -9.25 8.05
C ILE A 67 2.90 -9.40 6.59
N ILE A 68 1.60 -9.52 6.29
CA ILE A 68 1.10 -9.66 4.91
C ILE A 68 1.41 -8.40 4.08
N CYS A 69 1.21 -7.21 4.65
CA CYS A 69 1.53 -5.95 3.98
C CYS A 69 3.02 -5.84 3.67
N HIS A 70 3.88 -6.15 4.65
CA HIS A 70 5.32 -6.19 4.46
C HIS A 70 5.72 -7.19 3.36
N MET A 71 5.24 -8.44 3.43
CA MET A 71 5.51 -9.45 2.41
C MET A 71 5.07 -9.01 1.00
N ARG A 72 3.92 -8.33 0.89
CA ARG A 72 3.44 -7.79 -0.39
C ARG A 72 4.39 -6.73 -0.96
N GLU A 73 4.95 -5.87 -0.10
CA GLU A 73 5.92 -4.84 -0.49
C GLU A 73 7.24 -5.45 -0.94
N GLU A 74 7.75 -6.42 -0.18
CA GLU A 74 8.94 -7.20 -0.53
C GLU A 74 8.77 -7.89 -1.89
N LEU A 75 7.65 -8.59 -2.11
CA LEU A 75 7.33 -9.23 -3.39
C LEU A 75 7.25 -8.23 -4.54
N SER A 76 6.68 -7.05 -4.30
CA SER A 76 6.59 -5.99 -5.30
C SER A 76 7.97 -5.43 -5.65
N ARG A 77 8.86 -5.27 -4.66
CA ARG A 77 10.25 -4.85 -4.87
C ARG A 77 11.01 -5.87 -5.71
N VAL A 78 10.94 -7.14 -5.34
CA VAL A 78 11.60 -8.24 -6.07
C VAL A 78 11.09 -8.34 -7.51
N ARG A 79 9.79 -8.19 -7.74
CA ARG A 79 9.22 -8.17 -9.11
C ARG A 79 9.73 -7.00 -9.95
N ARG A 80 9.83 -5.80 -9.37
CA ARG A 80 10.38 -4.62 -10.05
C ARG A 80 11.86 -4.81 -10.42
N GLU A 81 12.65 -5.36 -9.49
CA GLU A 81 14.05 -5.65 -9.74
C GLU A 81 14.22 -6.68 -10.87
N LEU A 82 13.45 -7.78 -10.83
CA LEU A 82 13.46 -8.77 -11.90
C LEU A 82 13.09 -8.17 -13.27
N LEU A 83 12.08 -7.28 -13.31
CA LEU A 83 11.69 -6.60 -14.53
C LEU A 83 12.80 -5.68 -15.05
N SER A 84 13.45 -4.92 -14.16
CA SER A 84 14.58 -4.05 -14.51
C SER A 84 15.76 -4.85 -15.06
N LEU A 85 16.12 -5.97 -14.42
CA LEU A 85 17.17 -6.87 -14.90
C LEU A 85 16.83 -7.47 -16.26
N ARG A 86 15.58 -7.91 -16.47
CA ARG A 86 15.12 -8.40 -17.78
C ARG A 86 15.21 -7.31 -18.84
N GLN A 87 14.73 -6.11 -18.57
CA GLN A 87 14.83 -4.98 -19.51
C GLN A 87 16.29 -4.76 -19.91
N ARG A 88 17.22 -4.69 -18.95
CA ARG A 88 18.67 -4.53 -19.21
C ARG A 88 19.29 -5.65 -20.03
N ALA A 89 18.80 -6.88 -19.88
CA ALA A 89 19.25 -8.03 -20.65
C ALA A 89 18.74 -8.01 -22.10
N TYR A 90 17.53 -7.50 -22.34
CA TYR A 90 16.91 -7.41 -23.66
C TYR A 90 17.18 -6.08 -24.39
N LEU A 91 17.87 -5.12 -23.77
CA LEU A 91 18.31 -3.91 -24.46
C LEU A 91 19.23 -4.31 -25.62
N PRO A 92 18.88 -3.95 -26.87
CA PRO A 92 19.70 -4.31 -28.01
C PRO A 92 21.05 -3.60 -27.89
N ARG A 93 22.11 -4.40 -27.98
CA ARG A 93 23.49 -3.97 -27.95
C ARG A 93 24.03 -3.90 -29.37
N ASP A 94 24.91 -2.96 -29.63
CA ASP A 94 25.68 -2.95 -30.87
C ASP A 94 26.67 -4.14 -30.91
N ASN A 95 27.37 -4.28 -32.03
CA ASN A 95 28.37 -5.34 -32.22
C ASN A 95 29.58 -5.25 -31.27
N ASN A 96 29.71 -4.14 -30.54
CA ASN A 96 30.77 -3.88 -29.57
C ASN A 96 30.27 -4.03 -28.11
N GLY A 97 29.00 -4.38 -27.91
CA GLY A 97 28.38 -4.57 -26.60
C GLY A 97 27.82 -3.31 -25.94
N GLN A 98 27.87 -2.15 -26.60
CA GLN A 98 27.31 -0.89 -26.12
C GLN A 98 25.79 -0.85 -26.29
N LEU A 99 25.08 -0.19 -25.36
CA LEU A 99 23.63 -0.02 -25.43
C LEU A 99 23.27 0.94 -26.57
N LEU A 100 22.35 0.54 -27.46
CA LEU A 100 21.94 1.35 -28.61
C LEU A 100 21.06 2.56 -28.25
N PHE A 101 20.47 2.57 -27.07
CA PHE A 101 19.63 3.66 -26.57
C PHE A 101 19.96 3.90 -25.09
N GLU A 102 20.64 5.01 -24.79
CA GLU A 102 20.68 5.53 -23.42
C GLU A 102 19.35 6.24 -23.16
N ALA A 103 18.57 5.74 -22.21
CA ALA A 103 17.31 6.37 -21.83
C ALA A 103 17.64 7.70 -21.12
N ASN A 104 17.18 8.81 -21.73
CA ASN A 104 17.12 10.16 -21.14
C ASN A 104 16.43 10.17 -19.77
#